data_AF-A0A660YIK6-F1
#
_entry.id   AF-A0A660YIK6-F1
#
_cell.length_a   1.000
_cell.length_b   1.000
_cell.length_c   1.000
_cell.angle_alpha   90.00
_cell.angle_beta   90.00
_cell.angle_gamma   90.00
#
_symmetry.space_group_name_H-M   'P 1'
#
loop_
_entity.id
_entity.type
_entity.pdbx_description
1 polymer ?
#
loop_
_entity_poly.entity_id
_entity_poly.type
_entity_poly.pdbx_seq_one_letter_code
_entity_poly.pdbx_strand_id
1 'polypeptide(L)' 'ERNTEIASQIAQINALHGVVPICMHCKKIRNDEGYWNNVETYLKTGLSEDAMLSHGICPECMEKYYSDYIK' A
#
# COMPACT_ATOMS: atom_id res chain seq x y z
N GLU A 1 15.07 10.97 26.60
CA GLU A 1 15.76 11.44 25.38
C GLU A 1 16.16 10.28 24.46
N ARG A 2 17.12 9.40 24.82
CA ARG A 2 17.47 8.23 23.98
C ARG A 2 16.32 7.27 23.66
N ASN A 3 15.44 7.00 24.62
CA ASN A 3 14.30 6.10 24.40
C ASN A 3 13.22 6.67 23.46
N THR A 4 13.03 8.00 23.45
CA THR A 4 12.07 8.66 22.56
C THR A 4 12.59 8.74 21.13
N GLU A 5 13.90 8.90 20.97
CA GLU A 5 14.56 8.91 19.66
C GLU A 5 14.54 7.53 19.00
N ILE A 6 14.80 6.47 19.78
CA ILE A 6 14.66 5.08 19.30
C ILE A 6 13.21 4.77 18.89
N ALA A 7 12.23 5.17 19.70
CA ALA A 7 10.81 4.97 19.38
C ALA A 7 10.40 5.71 18.09
N SER A 8 10.91 6.93 17.89
CA SER A 8 10.68 7.73 16.68
C SER A 8 11.28 7.06 15.43
N GLN A 9 12.52 6.54 15.54
CA GLN A 9 13.17 5.82 14.44
C GLN A 9 12.43 4.53 14.07
N ILE A 10 11.91 3.78 15.06
CA ILE A 10 11.08 2.60 14.82
C ILE A 10 9.77 2.98 14.12
N ALA A 11 9.12 4.07 14.53
CA ALA A 11 7.90 4.54 13.89
C ALA A 11 8.13 4.95 12.42
N GLN A 12 9.26 5.57 12.10
CA GLN A 12 9.61 5.91 10.71
C GLN A 12 9.90 4.68 9.84
N ILE A 13 10.50 3.61 10.40
CA ILE A 13 10.74 2.35 9.67
C ILE A 13 9.42 1.67 9.30
N ASN A 14 8.38 1.80 10.13
CA ASN A 14 7.08 1.15 9.91
C ASN A 14 6.18 1.89 8.90
N ALA A 15 6.54 3.11 8.49
CA ALA A 15 5.80 3.83 7.46
C ALA A 15 6.14 3.25 6.07
N LEU A 16 5.14 3.17 5.19
CA LEU A 16 5.41 2.86 3.79
C LEU A 16 6.03 4.08 3.12
N HIS A 17 7.30 3.93 2.73
CA HIS A 17 8.07 4.93 1.98
C HIS A 17 8.17 4.54 0.51
N GLY A 18 8.34 5.54 -0.37
CA GLY A 18 8.58 5.31 -1.80
C GLY A 18 7.30 5.11 -2.62
N VAL A 19 7.29 4.14 -3.54
CA VAL A 19 6.19 3.96 -4.50
C VAL A 19 5.24 2.84 -4.07
N VAL A 20 4.01 3.20 -3.73
CA VAL A 20 2.97 2.30 -3.24
C VAL A 20 1.95 2.00 -4.35
N PRO A 21 1.79 0.75 -4.80
CA PRO A 21 0.86 0.41 -5.87
C PRO A 21 -0.60 0.35 -5.38
N ILE A 22 -1.45 1.15 -6.02
CA ILE A 22 -2.90 1.22 -5.81
C ILE A 22 -3.65 0.63 -7.00
N CYS A 23 -4.70 -0.14 -6.73
CA CYS A 23 -5.53 -0.74 -7.76
C CYS A 23 -6.37 0.35 -8.44
N MET A 24 -6.27 0.47 -9.77
CA MET A 24 -6.99 1.49 -10.53
C MET A 24 -8.52 1.33 -10.49
N HIS A 25 -9.04 0.14 -10.18
CA HIS A 25 -10.48 -0.17 -10.17
C HIS A 25 -11.09 -0.05 -8.77
N CYS A 26 -10.49 -0.71 -7.77
CA CYS A 26 -11.07 -0.78 -6.41
C CYS A 26 -10.30 0.04 -5.36
N LYS A 27 -9.21 0.71 -5.75
CA LYS A 27 -8.38 1.56 -4.86
C LYS A 27 -7.77 0.86 -3.65
N LYS A 28 -7.78 -0.49 -3.61
CA LYS A 28 -6.98 -1.26 -2.66
C LYS A 28 -5.49 -1.02 -2.93
N ILE A 29 -4.68 -1.05 -1.89
CA ILE A 29 -3.22 -0.89 -1.94
C ILE A 29 -2.54 -2.23 -1.65
N ARG A 30 -1.48 -2.55 -2.40
CA ARG A 30 -0.65 -3.74 -2.18
C ARG A 30 0.35 -3.49 -1.03
N ASN A 31 0.47 -4.42 -0.08
CA ASN A 31 1.58 -4.42 0.88
C ASN A 31 2.81 -5.14 0.30
N ASP A 32 3.90 -5.10 1.05
CA ASP A 32 5.17 -5.77 0.73
C ASP A 32 5.03 -7.30 0.64
N GLU A 33 4.05 -7.88 1.33
CA GLU A 33 3.71 -9.31 1.26
C GLU A 33 2.86 -9.67 0.02
N GLY A 34 2.40 -8.68 -0.74
CA GLY A 34 1.63 -8.86 -1.96
C GLY A 34 0.10 -8.90 -1.79
N TYR A 35 -0.41 -8.72 -0.58
CA TYR A 35 -1.83 -8.63 -0.28
C TYR A 35 -2.40 -7.25 -0.60
N TRP A 36 -3.63 -7.24 -1.11
CA TRP A 36 -4.38 -6.03 -1.42
C TRP A 36 -5.32 -5.67 -0.27
N ASN A 37 -5.03 -4.56 0.41
CA ASN A 37 -5.79 -4.06 1.55
C ASN A 37 -6.49 -2.74 1.23
N ASN A 38 -7.55 -2.41 1.97
CA ASN A 38 -8.24 -1.13 1.79
C ASN A 38 -7.33 0.05 2.10
N VAL A 39 -7.49 1.15 1.35
CA VAL A 39 -6.72 2.39 1.52
C VAL A 39 -6.78 2.91 2.97
N GLU A 40 -7.92 2.75 3.63
CA GLU A 40 -8.12 3.18 5.02
C GLU A 40 -7.18 2.50 6.00
N THR A 41 -6.80 1.25 5.73
CA THR A 41 -5.81 0.53 6.54
C THR A 41 -4.49 1.27 6.51
N TYR A 42 -4.06 1.72 5.34
CA TYR A 42 -2.77 2.41 5.15
C TYR A 42 -2.76 3.84 5.65
N LEU A 43 -3.87 4.56 5.52
CA LEU A 43 -4.03 5.87 6.14
C LEU A 43 -3.93 5.79 7.67
N LYS A 44 -4.34 4.67 8.27
CA LYS A 44 -4.26 4.43 9.72
C LYS A 44 -2.91 3.89 10.17
N THR A 45 -2.24 3.06 9.37
CA THR A 45 -0.95 2.45 9.72
C THR A 45 0.25 3.36 9.43
N GLY A 46 0.08 4.43 8.64
CA GLY A 46 1.11 5.43 8.39
C GLY A 46 1.70 5.32 6.99
N LEU A 47 1.04 5.98 6.03
CA LEU A 47 1.66 6.31 4.75
C LEU A 47 2.61 7.50 4.99
N SER A 48 3.85 7.46 4.52
CA SER A 48 4.73 8.62 4.62
C SER A 48 4.22 9.76 3.73
N GLU A 49 4.46 11.03 4.10
CA GLU A 49 4.01 12.18 3.30
C GLU A 49 4.66 12.24 1.91
N ASP A 50 5.83 11.63 1.75
CA ASP A 50 6.57 11.51 0.50
C ASP A 50 6.22 10.24 -0.30
N ALA A 51 5.27 9.43 0.17
CA ALA A 51 4.83 8.25 -0.55
C ALA A 51 4.13 8.62 -1.87
N MET A 52 4.61 8.04 -2.97
CA MET A 52 4.02 8.18 -4.29
C MET A 52 3.10 6.99 -4.59
N LEU A 53 1.91 7.25 -5.13
CA LEU A 53 1.02 6.17 -5.58
C LEU A 53 1.33 5.79 -7.03
N SER A 54 1.50 4.49 -7.30
CA SER A 54 1.55 3.94 -8.66
C SER A 54 0.28 3.17 -9.00
N HIS A 55 -0.05 3.07 -10.28
CA HIS A 55 -1.26 2.37 -10.72
C HIS A 55 -0.96 0.89 -11.01
N GLY A 56 -1.68 0.00 -10.35
CA GLY A 56 -1.68 -1.44 -10.61
C GLY A 56 -3.11 -1.98 -10.73
N ILE A 57 -3.23 -3.31 -10.80
CA ILE A 57 -4.52 -4.01 -10.79
C ILE A 57 -4.46 -5.20 -9.82
N CYS A 58 -5.45 -5.32 -8.94
CA CYS A 58 -5.55 -6.46 -8.04
C CYS A 58 -6.14 -7.68 -8.76
N PRO A 59 -5.86 -8.92 -8.30
CA PRO A 59 -6.39 -10.14 -8.90
C PRO A 59 -7.92 -10.13 -9.04
N GLU A 60 -8.65 -9.65 -8.02
CA GLU A 60 -10.12 -9.53 -8.06
C GLU A 60 -10.60 -8.63 -9.20
N CYS A 61 -9.93 -7.50 -9.45
CA CYS A 61 -10.29 -6.59 -10.52
C CYS A 61 -9.82 -7.10 -11.89
N MET A 62 -8.70 -7.83 -11.92
CA MET A 62 -8.24 -8.49 -13.14
C MET A 62 -9.30 -9.50 -13.61
N GLU A 63 -9.76 -10.36 -12.72
CA GLU A 63 -10.81 -11.35 -13.00
C GLU A 63 -12.14 -10.68 -13.35
N LYS A 64 -12.56 -9.66 -12.60
CA LYS A 64 -13.85 -9.00 -12.80
C LYS A 64 -13.96 -8.19 -14.09
N TYR A 65 -12.91 -7.45 -14.47
CA TYR A 65 -12.96 -6.47 -15.56
C TYR A 65 -12.24 -6.92 -16.82
N TYR A 66 -11.40 -7.96 -16.74
CA TYR A 66 -10.58 -8.41 -17.85
C TYR A 66 -10.51 -9.95 -17.92
N SER A 67 -11.54 -10.65 -17.43
CA SER A 67 -11.67 -12.12 -17.52
C SER A 67 -11.30 -12.66 -18.90
N ASP A 68 -11.71 -11.96 -19.95
CA ASP A 68 -11.56 -12.38 -21.35
C ASP A 68 -10.09 -12.40 -21.82
N TYR A 69 -9.19 -11.75 -21.07
CA TYR A 69 -7.75 -11.68 -21.34
C TYR A 69 -6.92 -12.61 -20.45
N ILE A 70 -7.53 -13.19 -19.41
CA ILE A 70 -6.89 -14.19 -18.55
C ILE A 70 -7.15 -15.58 -19.18
N LYS A 71 -6.13 -16.13 -19.83
CA LYS A 71 -6.15 -17.51 -20.35
C LYS A 71 -5.80 -18.53 -19.29
#